data_AF-N1VRK3-F1
#
_entry.id   AF-N1VRK3-F1
#
_cell.length_a   1.000
_cell.length_b   1.000
_cell.length_c   1.000
_cell.angle_alpha   90.00
_cell.angle_beta   90.00
_cell.angle_gamma   90.00
#
_symmetry.space_group_name_H-M   'P 1'
#
loop_
_entity.id
_entity.type
_entity.pdbx_description
1 polymer ?
#
loop_
_entity_poly.entity_id
_entity_poly.type
_entity_poly.pdbx_seq_one_letter_code
_entity_poly.pdbx_strand_id
1 'polypeptide(L)'
;MNQKCIVFCLLFFPFLHCSRSNPTHANDFKILSDAFHAGHLTVVRSRLVEIKNDRDLTKEEVALYAKTLFYLGEWKEFFAHWAGVSHKTPELILLYFKAVFVSSLPVIVSAEDESKLIELLSVSPEACLLYLKLNQSKWQGKQRKLFLAQWKQFQTQVDRLQKQLGEIK
;
A
#
# COMPACT_ATOMS: atom_id res chain seq x y z
N MET A 1 5.70 52.38 40.84
CA MET A 1 7.05 51.82 40.58
C MET A 1 6.93 50.31 40.75
N ASN A 2 6.82 49.56 39.66
CA ASN A 2 7.97 49.03 38.88
C ASN A 2 8.85 48.15 39.77
N GLN A 3 9.18 46.89 39.49
CA GLN A 3 9.05 46.04 38.31
C GLN A 3 9.83 44.76 38.70
N LYS A 4 9.64 43.66 37.94
CA LYS A 4 10.56 42.50 37.80
C LYS A 4 10.40 41.41 38.88
N CYS A 5 10.32 40.12 38.57
CA CYS A 5 10.52 39.43 37.30
C CYS A 5 9.86 38.05 37.40
N ILE A 6 9.19 37.67 36.31
CA ILE A 6 9.37 36.38 35.65
C ILE A 6 9.23 35.19 36.61
N VAL A 7 8.00 34.71 36.78
CA VAL A 7 7.72 33.35 37.21
C VAL A 7 8.21 32.43 36.10
N PHE A 8 9.51 32.18 36.22
CA PHE A 8 10.34 31.10 35.78
C PHE A 8 9.57 30.00 35.04
N CYS A 9 9.62 30.12 33.71
CA CYS A 9 9.57 29.04 32.75
C CYS A 9 10.53 27.90 33.17
N LEU A 10 10.08 27.02 34.07
CA LEU A 10 10.53 25.63 34.13
C LEU A 10 9.63 24.87 33.15
N LEU A 11 9.88 24.93 31.84
CA LEU A 11 10.89 24.10 31.17
C LEU A 11 10.93 22.66 31.71
N PHE A 12 9.76 22.05 31.87
CA PHE A 12 9.65 20.60 31.76
C PHE A 12 9.51 20.26 30.27
N PHE A 13 10.66 19.92 29.68
CA PHE A 13 10.75 19.05 28.52
C PHE A 13 9.82 17.85 28.67
N PRO A 14 9.07 17.51 27.61
CA PRO A 14 9.08 16.12 27.21
C PRO A 14 9.57 16.04 25.76
N PHE A 15 10.74 15.43 25.61
CA PHE A 15 11.05 14.53 24.50
C PHE A 15 10.58 14.98 23.11
N LEU A 16 11.26 15.97 22.54
CA LEU A 16 11.55 15.92 21.10
C LEU A 16 12.54 14.78 20.89
N HIS A 17 12.04 13.54 20.97
CA HIS A 17 12.71 12.38 20.41
C HIS A 17 12.53 12.46 18.88
N CYS A 18 13.20 13.46 18.30
CA CYS A 18 13.40 13.52 16.86
C CYS A 18 14.40 12.41 16.57
N SER A 19 13.90 11.25 16.13
CA SER A 19 14.74 10.16 15.67
C SER A 19 15.67 10.74 14.61
N ARG A 20 16.96 10.74 14.90
CA ARG A 20 18.00 11.15 13.97
C ARG A 20 17.93 10.18 12.78
N SER A 21 17.18 10.54 11.74
CA SER A 21 17.20 9.78 10.50
C SER A 21 18.59 9.96 9.91
N ASN A 22 19.34 8.86 9.83
CA ASN A 22 20.68 8.88 9.25
C ASN A 22 20.56 9.39 7.79
N PRO A 23 21.19 10.53 7.44
CA PRO A 23 21.01 11.16 6.13
C PRO A 23 21.47 10.27 4.97
N THR A 24 22.39 9.34 5.22
CA THR A 24 22.88 8.36 4.23
C THR A 24 21.77 7.43 3.74
N HIS A 25 20.91 6.93 4.64
CA HIS A 25 19.85 5.98 4.26
C HIS A 25 18.78 6.59 3.37
N ALA A 26 18.46 7.87 3.56
CA ALA A 26 17.48 8.56 2.74
C ALA A 26 17.97 8.75 1.30
N ASN A 27 19.27 8.99 1.12
CA ASN A 27 19.88 9.12 -0.21
C ASN A 27 19.93 7.77 -0.94
N ASP A 28 20.30 6.70 -0.23
CA ASP A 28 20.38 5.35 -0.79
C ASP A 28 18.99 4.82 -1.22
N PHE A 29 17.96 5.04 -0.40
CA PHE A 29 16.60 4.69 -0.76
C PHE A 29 16.12 5.45 -1.99
N LYS A 30 16.44 6.75 -2.09
CA LYS A 30 16.08 7.55 -3.26
C LYS A 30 16.68 6.99 -4.54
N ILE A 31 17.96 6.62 -4.52
CA ILE A 31 18.63 5.99 -5.68
C ILE A 31 17.92 4.70 -6.09
N LEU A 32 17.56 3.85 -5.12
CA LEU A 32 16.80 2.62 -5.39
C LEU A 32 15.42 2.88 -5.97
N SER A 33 14.71 3.88 -5.43
CA SER A 33 13.42 4.31 -5.94
C SER A 33 13.54 4.82 -7.37
N ASP A 34 14.52 5.67 -7.68
CA ASP A 34 14.72 6.21 -9.02
C ASP A 34 15.05 5.09 -10.02
N ALA A 35 15.91 4.15 -9.63
CA ALA A 35 16.23 2.97 -10.43
C ALA A 35 15.00 2.07 -10.69
N PHE A 36 14.13 1.93 -9.69
CA PHE A 36 12.87 1.18 -9.84
C PHE A 36 11.95 1.84 -10.87
N HIS A 37 11.76 3.16 -10.79
CA HIS A 37 10.92 3.90 -11.74
C HIS A 37 11.52 3.93 -13.16
N ALA A 38 12.85 3.84 -13.27
CA ALA A 38 13.56 3.67 -14.54
C ALA A 38 13.49 2.24 -15.11
N GLY A 39 12.87 1.28 -14.38
CA GLY A 39 12.70 -0.10 -14.83
C GLY A 39 13.91 -1.01 -14.59
N HIS A 40 14.91 -0.58 -13.81
CA HIS A 40 16.09 -1.38 -13.48
C HIS A 40 15.82 -2.41 -12.36
N LEU A 41 14.75 -3.19 -12.50
CA LEU A 41 14.20 -4.05 -11.45
C LEU A 41 15.17 -5.12 -10.94
N THR A 42 15.98 -5.74 -11.81
CA THR A 42 16.97 -6.75 -11.41
C THR A 42 18.06 -6.16 -10.51
N VAL A 43 18.49 -4.92 -10.80
CA VAL A 43 19.48 -4.21 -9.99
C VAL A 43 18.88 -3.85 -8.63
N VAL A 44 17.65 -3.32 -8.63
CA VAL A 44 16.93 -2.98 -7.41
C VAL A 44 16.72 -4.22 -6.54
N ARG A 45 16.31 -5.36 -7.11
CA ARG A 45 16.17 -6.63 -6.39
C ARG A 45 17.49 -7.05 -5.76
N SER A 46 18.56 -7.09 -6.55
CA SER A 46 19.88 -7.53 -6.08
C SER A 46 20.34 -6.68 -4.89
N ARG A 47 20.19 -5.37 -5.00
CA ARG A 47 20.59 -4.44 -3.94
C ARG A 47 19.72 -4.57 -2.68
N LEU A 48 18.41 -4.75 -2.83
CA LEU A 48 17.50 -4.96 -1.69
C LEU A 48 17.78 -6.30 -0.98
N VAL A 49 18.18 -7.34 -1.72
CA VAL A 49 18.61 -8.61 -1.13
C VAL A 49 19.92 -8.45 -0.37
N GLU A 50 20.91 -7.73 -0.93
CA GLU A 50 22.14 -7.40 -0.21
C GLU A 50 21.86 -6.67 1.10
N ILE A 51 21.01 -5.63 1.05
CA ILE A 51 20.61 -4.88 2.25
C ILE A 51 19.94 -5.80 3.25
N LYS A 52 19.00 -6.67 2.81
CA LYS A 52 18.28 -7.62 3.66
C LYS A 52 19.22 -8.63 4.34
N ASN A 53 20.33 -8.99 3.71
CA ASN A 53 21.33 -9.89 4.28
C ASN A 53 22.23 -9.20 5.32
N ASP A 54 22.37 -7.87 5.22
CA ASP A 54 23.18 -7.05 6.13
C ASP A 54 22.36 -6.50 7.32
N ARG A 55 21.11 -6.10 7.07
CA ARG A 55 20.18 -5.54 8.05
C ARG A 55 18.72 -5.76 7.66
N ASP A 56 17.82 -5.51 8.60
CA ASP A 56 16.40 -5.45 8.29
C ASP A 56 16.07 -4.28 7.33
N LEU A 57 15.13 -4.54 6.43
CA LEU A 57 14.59 -3.53 5.51
C LEU A 57 13.70 -2.52 6.25
N THR A 58 13.78 -1.25 5.88
CA THR A 58 12.81 -0.24 6.35
C THR A 58 11.43 -0.50 5.76
N LYS A 59 10.39 0.17 6.27
CA LYS A 59 9.01 0.00 5.75
C LYS A 59 8.91 0.33 4.26
N GLU A 60 9.61 1.38 3.84
CA GLU A 60 9.65 1.84 2.45
C GLU A 60 10.40 0.83 1.57
N GLU A 61 11.51 0.28 2.05
CA GLU A 61 12.28 -0.75 1.36
C GLU A 61 11.51 -2.08 1.25
N VAL A 62 10.77 -2.46 2.30
CA VAL A 62 9.87 -3.63 2.29
C VAL A 62 8.80 -3.48 1.20
N ALA A 63 8.20 -2.29 1.08
CA ALA A 63 7.21 -2.00 0.05
C ALA A 63 7.84 -2.01 -1.34
N LEU A 64 9.00 -1.37 -1.51
CA LEU A 64 9.73 -1.34 -2.78
C LEU A 64 10.14 -2.74 -3.24
N TYR A 65 10.60 -3.57 -2.31
CA TYR A 65 10.98 -4.95 -2.60
C TYR A 65 9.78 -5.79 -3.04
N ALA A 66 8.64 -5.70 -2.34
CA ALA A 66 7.41 -6.37 -2.75
C ALA A 66 6.97 -5.96 -4.16
N LYS A 67 7.00 -4.66 -4.47
CA LYS A 67 6.70 -4.14 -5.82
C LYS A 67 7.68 -4.70 -6.85
N THR A 68 8.98 -4.70 -6.55
CA THR A 68 10.02 -5.20 -7.44
C THR A 68 9.80 -6.68 -7.78
N LEU A 69 9.53 -7.52 -6.78
CA LEU A 69 9.23 -8.94 -6.98
C LEU A 69 7.96 -9.14 -7.83
N PHE A 70 6.93 -8.33 -7.59
CA PHE A 70 5.70 -8.37 -8.37
C PHE A 70 5.95 -8.08 -9.85
N TYR A 71 6.65 -6.98 -10.16
CA TYR A 71 6.89 -6.59 -11.55
C TYR A 71 7.90 -7.49 -12.28
N LEU A 72 8.78 -8.19 -11.55
CA LEU A 72 9.64 -9.24 -12.11
C LEU A 72 8.92 -10.57 -12.32
N GLY A 73 7.73 -10.77 -11.73
CA GLY A 73 7.01 -12.03 -11.78
C GLY A 73 7.57 -13.12 -10.87
N GLU A 74 8.33 -12.75 -9.84
CA GLU A 74 9.00 -13.67 -8.90
C GLU A 74 8.02 -14.16 -7.83
N TRP A 75 6.99 -14.89 -8.23
CA TRP A 75 5.81 -15.17 -7.41
C TRP A 75 6.09 -15.93 -6.11
N LYS A 76 6.99 -16.93 -6.15
CA LYS A 76 7.32 -17.71 -4.95
C LYS A 76 7.95 -16.82 -3.87
N GLU A 77 8.91 -15.99 -4.27
CA GLU A 77 9.60 -15.05 -3.38
C GLU A 77 8.66 -13.93 -2.93
N PHE A 78 7.80 -13.45 -3.82
CA PHE A 78 6.77 -12.45 -3.49
C PHE A 78 5.84 -12.94 -2.37
N PHE A 79 5.28 -14.15 -2.48
CA PHE A 79 4.39 -14.68 -1.44
C PHE A 79 5.12 -15.03 -0.14
N ALA A 80 6.36 -15.51 -0.22
CA ALA A 80 7.20 -15.73 0.96
C ALA A 80 7.49 -14.40 1.70
N HIS A 81 7.82 -13.35 0.96
CA HIS A 81 8.03 -12.01 1.51
C HIS A 81 6.74 -11.45 2.12
N TRP A 82 5.60 -11.57 1.41
CA TRP A 82 4.29 -11.10 1.88
C TRP A 82 3.91 -11.61 3.28
N ALA A 83 4.21 -12.88 3.58
CA ALA A 83 3.92 -13.47 4.88
C ALA A 83 4.66 -12.77 6.04
N GLY A 84 5.82 -12.18 5.77
CA GLY A 84 6.61 -11.42 6.75
C GLY A 84 6.29 -9.92 6.81
N VAL A 85 5.43 -9.40 5.94
CA VAL A 85 5.12 -7.96 5.90
C VAL A 85 4.12 -7.61 7.01
N SER A 86 4.60 -6.90 8.03
CA SER A 86 3.77 -6.42 9.15
C SER A 86 2.87 -5.25 8.76
N HIS A 87 3.39 -4.29 7.99
CA HIS A 87 2.63 -3.11 7.54
C HIS A 87 2.26 -3.22 6.06
N LYS A 88 0.99 -3.54 5.80
CA LYS A 88 0.43 -3.73 4.44
C LYS A 88 -0.33 -2.48 4.03
N THR A 89 0.26 -1.67 3.15
CA THR A 89 -0.40 -0.48 2.60
C THR A 89 -1.53 -0.89 1.65
N PRO A 90 -2.52 -0.01 1.36
CA PRO A 90 -3.58 -0.28 0.39
C PRO A 90 -3.05 -0.76 -0.96
N GLU A 91 -2.01 -0.12 -1.47
CA GLU A 91 -1.37 -0.50 -2.74
C GLU A 91 -0.79 -1.93 -2.69
N LEU A 92 -0.09 -2.29 -1.61
CA LEU A 92 0.49 -3.63 -1.44
C LEU A 92 -0.58 -4.70 -1.32
N ILE A 93 -1.72 -4.41 -0.67
CA ILE A 93 -2.87 -5.32 -0.61
C ILE A 93 -3.40 -5.58 -2.01
N LEU A 94 -3.62 -4.54 -2.82
CA LEU A 94 -4.08 -4.69 -4.19
C LEU A 94 -3.09 -5.49 -5.04
N LEU A 95 -1.78 -5.25 -4.89
CA LEU A 95 -0.73 -6.03 -5.57
C LEU A 95 -0.74 -7.51 -5.15
N TYR A 96 -0.91 -7.80 -3.86
CA TYR A 96 -1.01 -9.17 -3.37
C TYR A 96 -2.17 -9.92 -4.03
N PHE A 97 -3.37 -9.34 -4.05
CA PHE A 97 -4.53 -9.98 -4.67
C PHE A 97 -4.38 -10.12 -6.18
N LYS A 98 -3.75 -9.15 -6.86
CA LYS A 98 -3.37 -9.32 -8.27
C LYS A 98 -2.44 -10.53 -8.45
N ALA A 99 -1.41 -10.65 -7.61
CA ALA A 99 -0.44 -11.75 -7.65
C ALA A 99 -1.14 -13.11 -7.46
N VAL A 100 -2.09 -13.20 -6.51
CA VAL A 100 -2.91 -14.42 -6.31
C VAL A 100 -3.60 -14.84 -7.61
N PHE A 101 -4.10 -13.90 -8.41
CA PHE A 101 -4.77 -14.22 -9.67
C PHE A 101 -3.83 -14.49 -10.86
N VAL A 102 -2.67 -13.83 -10.93
CA VAL A 102 -1.78 -13.96 -12.11
C VAL A 102 -0.72 -15.06 -11.96
N SER A 103 -0.34 -15.42 -10.73
CA SER A 103 0.79 -16.32 -10.50
C SER A 103 0.54 -17.78 -10.89
N SER A 104 -0.72 -18.20 -11.05
CA SER A 104 -1.13 -19.60 -11.23
C SER A 104 -0.67 -20.54 -10.11
N LEU A 105 -0.12 -20.02 -9.01
CA LEU A 105 0.28 -20.79 -7.84
C LEU A 105 -0.95 -21.08 -6.96
N PRO A 106 -1.04 -22.26 -6.32
CA PRO A 106 -2.09 -22.55 -5.37
C PRO A 106 -1.85 -21.77 -4.07
N VAL A 107 -2.35 -20.53 -4.02
CA VAL A 107 -2.25 -19.66 -2.83
C VAL A 107 -3.56 -19.70 -2.07
N ILE A 108 -3.49 -20.04 -0.78
CA ILE A 108 -4.63 -19.96 0.13
C ILE A 108 -4.63 -18.57 0.74
N VAL A 109 -5.64 -17.77 0.42
CA VAL A 109 -5.83 -16.44 1.00
C VAL A 109 -6.32 -16.60 2.45
N SER A 110 -5.62 -15.95 3.38
CA SER A 110 -6.00 -15.93 4.79
C SER A 110 -7.21 -15.02 5.03
N ALA A 111 -8.00 -15.30 6.07
CA ALA A 111 -9.12 -14.43 6.45
C ALA A 111 -8.66 -13.01 6.83
N GLU A 112 -7.45 -12.87 7.37
CA GLU A 112 -6.85 -11.56 7.69
C GLU A 112 -6.56 -10.76 6.41
N ASP A 113 -5.96 -11.39 5.39
CA ASP A 113 -5.69 -10.72 4.12
C ASP A 113 -6.99 -10.39 3.38
N GLU A 114 -8.01 -11.25 3.46
CA GLU A 114 -9.34 -10.95 2.91
C GLU A 114 -10.00 -9.76 3.61
N SER A 115 -9.93 -9.66 4.95
CA SER A 115 -10.45 -8.51 5.70
C SER A 115 -9.81 -7.20 5.23
N LYS A 116 -8.49 -7.21 5.01
CA LYS A 116 -7.76 -6.03 4.49
C LYS A 116 -8.22 -5.62 3.10
N LEU A 117 -8.65 -6.55 2.25
CA LEU A 117 -9.26 -6.22 0.96
C LEU A 117 -10.66 -5.62 1.12
N ILE A 118 -11.46 -6.15 2.06
CA ILE A 118 -12.82 -5.67 2.35
C ILE A 118 -12.79 -4.21 2.82
N GLU A 119 -11.81 -3.85 3.66
CA GLU A 119 -11.62 -2.47 4.13
C GLU A 119 -11.42 -1.46 2.98
N LEU A 120 -10.86 -1.91 1.85
CA LEU A 120 -10.59 -1.05 0.69
C LEU A 120 -11.78 -0.88 -0.26
N LEU A 121 -12.88 -1.62 -0.07
CA LEU A 121 -14.03 -1.62 -1.00
C LEU A 121 -14.72 -0.26 -1.11
N SER A 122 -14.72 0.52 -0.03
CA SER A 122 -15.36 1.84 0.00
C SER A 122 -14.56 2.93 -0.72
N VAL A 123 -13.26 2.70 -0.95
CA VAL A 123 -12.32 3.72 -1.45
C VAL A 123 -11.61 3.31 -2.75
N SER A 124 -11.69 2.05 -3.16
CA SER A 124 -11.01 1.53 -4.35
C SER A 124 -11.94 0.68 -5.22
N PRO A 125 -12.32 1.17 -6.41
CA PRO A 125 -13.02 0.37 -7.41
C PRO A 125 -12.24 -0.90 -7.79
N GLU A 126 -10.91 -0.84 -7.75
CA GLU A 126 -10.05 -1.98 -8.02
C GLU A 126 -10.18 -3.06 -6.94
N ALA A 127 -10.28 -2.68 -5.66
CA ALA A 127 -10.54 -3.62 -4.56
C ALA A 127 -11.85 -4.37 -4.78
N CYS A 128 -12.89 -3.67 -5.25
CA CYS A 128 -14.18 -4.29 -5.58
C CYS A 128 -14.06 -5.35 -6.67
N LEU A 129 -13.31 -5.07 -7.74
CA LEU A 129 -13.09 -6.04 -8.82
C LEU A 129 -12.29 -7.26 -8.34
N LEU A 130 -11.25 -7.04 -7.53
CA LEU A 130 -10.45 -8.13 -6.96
C LEU A 130 -11.28 -9.00 -6.01
N TYR A 131 -12.09 -8.39 -5.15
CA TYR A 131 -12.98 -9.10 -4.23
C TYR A 131 -14.06 -9.91 -4.96
N LEU A 132 -14.64 -9.33 -6.03
CA LEU A 132 -15.57 -10.05 -6.90
C LEU A 132 -14.91 -11.26 -7.54
N LYS A 133 -13.70 -11.10 -8.08
CA LYS A 133 -12.94 -12.17 -8.72
C LYS A 133 -12.57 -13.27 -7.73
N LEU A 134 -12.14 -12.90 -6.52
CA LEU A 134 -11.79 -13.84 -5.45
C LEU A 134 -12.96 -14.76 -5.11
N ASN A 135 -14.16 -14.18 -5.06
CA ASN A 135 -15.35 -14.87 -4.62
C ASN A 135 -16.18 -15.45 -5.77
N GLN A 136 -15.77 -15.39 -7.05
CA GLN A 136 -16.57 -15.77 -8.23
C GLN A 136 -17.34 -17.12 -8.13
N SER A 137 -16.85 -18.08 -7.36
CA SER A 137 -17.53 -19.37 -7.11
C SER A 137 -18.69 -19.31 -6.10
N LYS A 138 -18.81 -18.24 -5.31
CA LYS A 138 -19.73 -18.11 -4.16
C LYS A 138 -20.91 -17.15 -4.38
N TRP A 139 -21.01 -16.43 -5.51
CA TRP A 139 -22.04 -15.40 -5.69
C TRP A 139 -23.31 -15.96 -6.33
N GLN A 140 -24.42 -15.89 -5.59
CA GLN A 140 -25.75 -16.00 -6.18
C GLN A 140 -26.04 -14.74 -7.02
N GLY A 141 -26.65 -14.89 -8.21
CA GLY A 141 -26.81 -13.82 -9.21
C GLY A 141 -27.48 -12.51 -8.74
N LYS A 142 -28.11 -12.51 -7.57
CA LYS A 142 -28.72 -11.31 -6.93
C LYS A 142 -27.66 -10.33 -6.38
N GLN A 143 -26.54 -10.83 -5.84
CA GLN A 143 -25.47 -9.98 -5.30
C GLN A 143 -24.70 -9.25 -6.41
N ARG A 144 -24.53 -9.88 -7.58
CA ARG A 144 -23.94 -9.26 -8.77
C ARG A 144 -24.79 -8.09 -9.29
N LYS A 145 -26.12 -8.24 -9.29
CA LYS A 145 -27.05 -7.16 -9.70
C LYS A 145 -27.05 -6.00 -8.70
N LEU A 146 -27.00 -6.29 -7.40
CA LEU A 146 -26.86 -5.28 -6.35
C LEU A 146 -25.56 -4.49 -6.48
N PHE A 147 -24.44 -5.16 -6.73
CA PHE A 147 -23.16 -4.48 -6.95
C PHE A 147 -23.18 -3.59 -8.19
N LEU A 148 -23.70 -4.07 -9.34
CA LEU A 148 -23.84 -3.26 -10.55
C LEU A 148 -24.76 -2.05 -10.35
N ALA A 149 -25.83 -2.20 -9.55
CA ALA A 149 -26.71 -1.10 -9.18
C ALA A 149 -25.99 -0.07 -8.30
N GLN A 150 -25.23 -0.50 -7.30
CA GLN A 150 -24.42 0.38 -6.45
C GLN A 150 -23.35 1.12 -7.25
N TRP A 151 -22.68 0.42 -8.17
CA TRP A 151 -21.71 1.03 -9.09
C TRP A 151 -22.35 2.11 -9.97
N LYS A 152 -23.53 1.83 -10.55
CA LYS A 152 -24.26 2.80 -11.38
C LYS A 152 -24.70 4.02 -10.55
N GLN A 153 -25.12 3.80 -9.30
CA GLN A 153 -25.48 4.88 -8.38
C GLN A 153 -24.27 5.76 -8.03
N PHE A 154 -23.13 5.15 -7.73
CA PHE A 154 -21.87 5.86 -7.50
C PHE A 154 -21.45 6.68 -8.73
N GLN A 155 -21.48 6.10 -9.92
CA GLN A 155 -21.18 6.81 -11.17
C GLN A 155 -22.11 8.01 -11.37
N THR A 156 -23.40 7.86 -11.09
CA THR A 156 -24.37 8.96 -11.17
C THR A 156 -24.03 10.10 -10.20
N GLN A 157 -23.49 9.80 -9.02
CA GLN A 157 -23.05 10.80 -8.05
C GLN A 157 -21.79 11.52 -8.53
N VAL A 158 -20.84 10.80 -9.11
CA VAL A 158 -19.63 11.37 -9.73
C VAL A 158 -20.00 12.31 -10.88
N ASP A 159 -20.88 11.88 -11.79
CA ASP A 159 -21.32 12.69 -12.92
C ASP A 159 -22.02 13.99 -12.47
N ARG A 160 -22.79 13.92 -11.37
CA ARG A 160 -23.41 15.11 -10.75
C ARG A 160 -22.39 16.07 -10.17
N LEU A 161 -21.37 15.55 -9.48
CA LEU A 161 -20.27 16.35 -8.94
C LEU A 161 -19.52 17.06 -10.07
N GLN A 162 -19.19 16.34 -11.15
CA GLN A 162 -18.51 16.92 -12.31
C GLN A 162 -19.34 18.03 -13.00
N LYS A 163 -20.66 17.87 -13.06
CA LYS A 163 -21.57 18.94 -13.53
C LYS A 163 -21.59 20.15 -12.60
N GLN A 164 -21.63 19.92 -11.29
CA GLN A 164 -21.60 21.01 -10.29
C GLN A 164 -20.28 21.77 -10.29
N LEU A 165 -19.18 21.10 -10.62
CA LEU A 165 -17.85 21.69 -10.78
C LEU A 165 -17.66 22.38 -12.15
N GLY A 166 -18.63 22.27 -13.07
CA GLY A 166 -18.56 22.88 -14.39
C GLY A 166 -17.64 22.17 -15.38
N GLU A 167 -17.17 20.96 -15.04
CA GLU A 167 -16.21 20.18 -15.84
C GLU A 167 -16.89 19.40 -16.97
N ILE A 168 -18.21 19.16 -16.88
CA ILE A 168 -19.03 18.52 -17.91
C ILE A 168 -20.26 19.39 -18.17
N LYS A 169 -20.45 19.85 -19.41
CA LYS A 169 -21.66 20.57 -19.86
C LYS A 169 -22.84 19.61 -19.99
#